data_AF-A0A7Y0WJM7-F1
#
_entry.id   AF-A0A7Y0WJM7-F1
#
_cell.length_a   1.000
_cell.length_b   1.000
_cell.length_c   1.000
_cell.angle_alpha   90.00
_cell.angle_beta   90.00
_cell.angle_gamma   90.00
#
_symmetry.space_group_name_H-M   'P 1'
#
loop_
_entity.id
_entity.type
_entity.pdbx_description
1 polymer ?
#
loop_
_entity_poly.entity_id
_entity_poly.type
_entity_poly.pdbx_seq_one_letter_code
_entity_poly.pdbx_strand_id
1 'polypeptide(L)'
;MDEAVFRSVFDSVAQLVALDTGLEEVEWELIGGEITKLPVAYWERNLPYALNKCREFNAGFKTPGSINVLTNLIFANDKHRSEYVDLFNTYGDWPEMAIYTSWEPDTNRFGKNMKLMGPWAETVRAIKAKQKILDVILTKTTVAMGPDYLLETFLPLGITDFSIKMISPYGSGRAFWQPNMVSFKEMSDYLCRLFDIAPPGITFTPADEMSGAVFRGTSYQCIGNFRYDLAVEPDGLTTFNANQTTAEAALGERKIYVGDDDWAYRVLADNTQELDNKLSKYHSYCFQCEFHSACAGGWYHYRVAEPADVRPWDKGDCPGYKQLWTKVKDRHGSFDPVQARHSSEMQSMMMSAKAQPPSEVFHEEAVGVAGTFSDWLKQTRGAKVNVRASSSFDKPLIQRLWAYQGVGTATMIQQAEIHLLTATEQRVLFEHLVYQDLSAVSVPSEALWSWVDANGGDPLADLLARAEVDLESSGLCHTDILVAGHNTELVRWVLKYPRLSHSGESNNERHPLVQQLAHHLQLEARAKDRIARRRHNLS
;
A
#
# COMPACT_ATOMS: atom_id res chain seq x y z
N MET A 1 20.66 3.09 19.01
CA MET A 1 19.43 2.61 19.64
C MET A 1 19.84 1.67 20.76
N ASP A 2 19.21 1.78 21.92
CA ASP A 2 19.44 0.82 23.00
C ASP A 2 18.77 -0.53 22.69
N GLU A 3 19.31 -1.61 23.26
CA GLU A 3 18.82 -2.97 23.03
C GLU A 3 17.37 -3.16 23.51
N ALA A 4 16.96 -2.53 24.62
CA ALA A 4 15.58 -2.63 25.10
C ALA A 4 14.59 -1.98 24.12
N VAL A 5 14.93 -0.78 23.62
CA VAL A 5 14.13 -0.05 22.64
C VAL A 5 14.03 -0.82 21.33
N PHE A 6 15.14 -1.38 20.85
CA PHE A 6 15.16 -2.20 19.63
C PHE A 6 14.21 -3.40 19.72
N ARG A 7 14.25 -4.12 20.84
CA ARG A 7 13.44 -5.32 21.03
C ARG A 7 11.95 -4.99 21.21
N SER A 8 11.62 -3.87 21.88
CA SER A 8 10.22 -3.45 22.08
C SER A 8 9.50 -3.10 20.78
N VAL A 9 10.21 -2.76 19.70
CA VAL A 9 9.60 -2.53 18.37
C VAL A 9 8.80 -3.75 17.93
N PHE A 10 9.36 -4.95 18.05
CA PHE A 10 8.69 -6.18 17.63
C PHE A 10 7.44 -6.47 18.45
N ASP A 11 7.49 -6.21 19.76
CA ASP A 11 6.33 -6.41 20.65
C ASP A 11 5.22 -5.39 20.36
N SER A 12 5.58 -4.12 20.12
CA SER A 12 4.63 -3.07 19.75
C SER A 12 3.97 -3.33 18.39
N VAL A 13 4.73 -3.78 17.39
CA VAL A 13 4.18 -4.17 16.08
C VAL A 13 3.29 -5.39 16.19
N ALA A 14 3.61 -6.37 17.04
CA ALA A 14 2.73 -7.52 17.28
C ALA A 14 1.36 -7.08 17.83
N GLN A 15 1.33 -6.08 18.71
CA GLN A 15 0.08 -5.49 19.20
C GLN A 15 -0.71 -4.79 18.10
N LEU A 16 -0.03 -4.07 17.19
CA LEU A 16 -0.67 -3.42 16.04
C LEU A 16 -1.25 -4.44 15.05
N VAL A 17 -0.52 -5.51 14.74
CA VAL A 17 -1.01 -6.61 13.89
C VAL A 17 -2.22 -7.31 14.51
N ALA A 18 -2.24 -7.47 15.84
CA ALA A 18 -3.41 -8.03 16.54
C ALA A 18 -4.59 -7.05 16.63
N LEU A 19 -4.35 -5.75 16.45
CA LEU A 19 -5.36 -4.71 16.52
C LEU A 19 -5.99 -4.43 15.16
N ASP A 20 -5.18 -4.23 14.13
CA ASP A 20 -5.64 -3.91 12.78
C ASP A 20 -5.90 -5.19 11.96
N THR A 21 -7.19 -5.47 11.76
CA THR A 21 -7.66 -6.66 11.05
C THR A 21 -7.30 -6.70 9.56
N GLY A 22 -6.84 -5.59 8.98
CA GLY A 22 -6.44 -5.48 7.58
C GLY A 22 -4.93 -5.66 7.34
N LEU A 23 -4.13 -5.96 8.37
CA LEU A 23 -2.70 -6.18 8.21
C LEU A 23 -2.36 -7.64 7.90
N GLU A 24 -1.93 -7.89 6.67
CA GLU A 24 -1.62 -9.23 6.16
C GLU A 24 -0.13 -9.49 5.91
N GLU A 25 0.71 -8.46 6.08
CA GLU A 25 2.15 -8.50 5.83
C GLU A 25 2.89 -7.45 6.67
N VAL A 26 4.15 -7.75 7.01
CA VAL A 26 5.07 -6.82 7.68
C VAL A 26 6.47 -6.98 7.07
N GLU A 27 7.05 -5.88 6.64
CA GLU A 27 8.43 -5.78 6.18
C GLU A 27 9.27 -5.02 7.21
N TRP A 28 10.54 -5.41 7.35
CA TRP A 28 11.43 -4.86 8.36
C TRP A 28 12.69 -4.29 7.72
N GLU A 29 12.95 -3.01 7.94
CA GLU A 29 14.18 -2.36 7.51
C GLU A 29 15.06 -2.02 8.73
N LEU A 30 16.25 -2.60 8.78
CA LEU A 30 17.31 -2.13 9.67
C LEU A 30 18.04 -0.99 8.97
N ILE A 31 17.52 0.23 9.16
CA ILE A 31 17.97 1.45 8.49
C ILE A 31 18.42 2.54 9.49
N GLY A 32 19.17 3.52 9.02
CA GLY A 32 19.61 4.70 9.76
C GLY A 32 20.73 5.43 9.00
N GLY A 33 21.58 6.17 9.72
CA GLY A 33 22.74 6.83 9.10
C GLY A 33 23.75 5.84 8.49
N GLU A 34 24.23 4.88 9.28
CA GLU A 34 24.97 3.70 8.81
C GLU A 34 24.99 2.65 9.94
N ILE A 35 24.26 1.55 9.77
CA ILE A 35 24.06 0.55 10.83
C ILE A 35 25.36 -0.16 11.23
N THR A 36 26.33 -0.24 10.32
CA THR A 36 27.62 -0.90 10.57
C THR A 36 28.57 -0.06 11.41
N LYS A 37 28.21 1.19 11.74
CA LYS A 37 28.94 2.01 12.73
C LYS A 37 28.73 1.53 14.16
N LEU A 38 27.69 0.75 14.44
CA LEU A 38 27.53 0.12 15.74
C LEU A 38 28.60 -0.97 15.92
N PRO A 39 28.96 -1.33 17.16
CA PRO A 39 29.86 -2.46 17.39
C PRO A 39 29.23 -3.76 16.89
N VAL A 40 30.03 -4.65 16.27
CA VAL A 40 29.57 -5.97 15.81
C VAL A 40 28.87 -6.74 16.93
N ALA A 41 29.39 -6.65 18.16
CA ALA A 41 28.80 -7.27 19.36
C ALA A 41 27.34 -6.87 19.60
N TYR A 42 26.91 -5.66 19.21
CA TYR A 42 25.50 -5.27 19.30
C TYR A 42 24.65 -6.14 18.37
N TRP A 43 25.08 -6.34 17.12
CA TRP A 43 24.33 -7.11 16.13
C TRP A 43 24.45 -8.62 16.35
N GLU A 44 25.54 -9.12 16.91
CA GLU A 44 25.65 -10.52 17.35
C GLU A 44 24.52 -10.92 18.31
N ARG A 45 24.04 -9.98 19.13
CA ARG A 45 22.90 -10.20 20.03
C ARG A 45 21.56 -9.93 19.39
N ASN A 46 21.46 -8.89 18.56
CA ASN A 46 20.17 -8.34 18.10
C ASN A 46 19.72 -8.86 16.72
N LEU A 47 20.63 -9.16 15.80
CA LEU A 47 20.29 -9.72 14.50
C LEU A 47 19.60 -11.09 14.61
N PRO A 48 20.13 -12.10 15.34
CA PRO A 48 19.41 -13.36 15.50
C PRO A 48 18.06 -13.20 16.21
N TYR A 49 17.93 -12.25 17.14
CA TYR A 49 16.64 -11.93 17.76
C TYR A 49 15.63 -11.45 16.70
N ALA A 50 16.01 -10.46 15.90
CA ALA A 50 15.17 -9.91 14.83
C ALA A 50 14.77 -10.96 13.78
N LEU A 51 15.72 -11.80 13.35
CA LEU A 51 15.46 -12.87 12.39
C LEU A 51 14.47 -13.91 12.93
N ASN A 52 14.59 -14.29 14.20
CA ASN A 52 13.62 -15.19 14.83
C ASN A 52 12.24 -14.55 14.97
N LYS A 53 12.16 -13.25 15.31
CA LYS A 53 10.89 -12.52 15.32
C LYS A 53 10.25 -12.45 13.94
N CYS A 54 11.02 -12.14 12.90
CA CYS A 54 10.54 -12.18 11.52
C CYS A 54 9.94 -13.55 11.17
N ARG A 55 10.61 -14.65 11.55
CA ARG A 55 10.09 -16.01 11.38
C ARG A 55 8.76 -16.25 12.12
N GLU A 56 8.63 -15.76 13.35
CA GLU A 56 7.38 -15.84 14.13
C GLU A 56 6.23 -15.11 13.41
N PHE A 57 6.48 -13.90 12.91
CA PHE A 57 5.50 -13.14 12.12
C PHE A 57 5.12 -13.86 10.82
N ASN A 58 6.11 -14.37 10.09
CA ASN A 58 5.91 -15.08 8.83
C ASN A 58 5.03 -16.33 8.95
N ALA A 59 4.95 -16.95 10.14
CA ALA A 59 4.06 -18.08 10.37
C ALA A 59 2.57 -17.70 10.35
N GLY A 60 2.24 -16.42 10.59
CA GLY A 60 0.88 -15.89 10.59
C GLY A 60 0.46 -15.18 9.30
N PHE A 61 1.41 -14.81 8.44
CA PHE A 61 1.16 -14.02 7.23
C PHE A 61 1.05 -14.87 5.97
N LYS A 62 0.32 -14.34 4.98
CA LYS A 62 0.16 -14.98 3.67
C LYS A 62 1.44 -14.92 2.85
N THR A 63 2.15 -13.81 2.95
CA THR A 63 3.43 -13.56 2.28
C THR A 63 4.50 -13.41 3.35
N PRO A 64 5.54 -14.27 3.37
CA PRO A 64 6.64 -14.12 4.31
C PRO A 64 7.48 -12.89 3.94
N GLY A 65 7.83 -12.07 4.93
CA GLY A 65 8.76 -10.95 4.79
C GLY A 65 10.20 -11.31 5.22
N SER A 66 11.09 -10.32 5.19
CA SER A 66 12.47 -10.42 5.64
C SER A 66 12.89 -9.22 6.50
N ILE A 67 13.96 -9.42 7.26
CA ILE A 67 14.79 -8.35 7.80
C ILE A 67 15.74 -7.89 6.70
N ASN A 68 15.49 -6.70 6.16
CA ASN A 68 16.36 -6.03 5.21
C ASN A 68 17.44 -5.27 5.99
N VAL A 69 18.69 -5.72 5.87
CA VAL A 69 19.86 -5.10 6.48
C VAL A 69 20.39 -4.02 5.53
N LEU A 70 20.00 -2.76 5.75
CA LEU A 70 20.34 -1.64 4.86
C LEU A 70 21.68 -1.02 5.26
N THR A 71 22.70 -1.17 4.41
CA THR A 71 24.05 -0.65 4.68
C THR A 71 24.79 -0.25 3.40
N ASN A 72 25.63 0.78 3.49
CA ASN A 72 26.48 1.16 2.37
C ASN A 72 27.65 0.18 2.12
N LEU A 73 27.93 -0.76 3.04
CA LEU A 73 29.02 -1.74 2.96
C LEU A 73 30.42 -1.16 2.74
N ILE A 74 30.63 0.10 3.11
CA ILE A 74 31.90 0.81 3.04
C ILE A 74 32.46 0.93 4.45
N PHE A 75 33.61 0.30 4.68
CA PHE A 75 34.22 0.19 5.99
C PHE A 75 35.48 1.04 6.10
N ALA A 76 35.73 1.57 7.31
CA ALA A 76 36.93 2.37 7.59
C ALA A 76 38.22 1.52 7.66
N ASN A 77 38.11 0.23 7.98
CA ASN A 77 39.25 -0.68 8.04
C ASN A 77 38.83 -2.14 7.79
N ASP A 78 39.81 -2.97 7.41
CA ASP A 78 39.58 -4.37 7.01
C ASP A 78 39.18 -5.30 8.15
N LYS A 79 39.59 -5.01 9.39
CA LYS A 79 39.20 -5.81 10.55
C LYS A 79 37.69 -5.71 10.76
N HIS A 80 37.19 -4.49 10.87
CA HIS A 80 35.77 -4.22 11.08
C HIS A 80 34.92 -4.72 9.91
N ARG A 81 35.43 -4.58 8.68
CA ARG A 81 34.82 -5.20 7.49
C ARG A 81 34.69 -6.72 7.65
N SER A 82 35.77 -7.40 8.04
CA SER A 82 35.79 -8.86 8.15
C SER A 82 34.82 -9.36 9.23
N GLU A 83 34.78 -8.69 10.38
CA GLU A 83 33.85 -9.05 11.47
C GLU A 83 32.37 -8.94 11.05
N TYR A 84 32.00 -7.90 10.29
CA TYR A 84 30.64 -7.77 9.75
C TYR A 84 30.34 -8.77 8.63
N VAL A 85 31.30 -9.04 7.74
CA VAL A 85 31.14 -10.06 6.70
C VAL A 85 30.92 -11.44 7.33
N ASP A 86 31.66 -11.78 8.38
CA ASP A 86 31.50 -13.04 9.11
C ASP A 86 30.12 -13.12 9.79
N LEU A 87 29.67 -12.03 10.42
CA LEU A 87 28.33 -11.95 11.00
C LEU A 87 27.23 -12.16 9.95
N PHE A 88 27.28 -11.47 8.82
CA PHE A 88 26.29 -11.63 7.75
C PHE A 88 26.34 -13.03 7.14
N ASN A 89 27.53 -13.60 6.95
CA ASN A 89 27.68 -14.97 6.43
C ASN A 89 27.12 -16.02 7.39
N THR A 90 27.15 -15.79 8.70
CA THR A 90 26.57 -16.69 9.71
C THR A 90 25.07 -16.91 9.48
N TYR A 91 24.35 -15.88 9.02
CA TYR A 91 22.91 -15.93 8.74
C TYR A 91 22.59 -15.87 7.25
N GLY A 92 23.59 -15.96 6.37
CA GLY A 92 23.46 -15.72 4.93
C GLY A 92 22.44 -16.62 4.22
N ASP A 93 22.25 -17.83 4.72
CA ASP A 93 21.31 -18.81 4.15
C ASP A 93 19.89 -18.72 4.74
N TRP A 94 19.67 -17.84 5.73
CA TRP A 94 18.35 -17.69 6.35
C TRP A 94 17.42 -16.92 5.40
N PRO A 95 16.22 -17.45 5.07
CA PRO A 95 15.27 -16.75 4.22
C PRO A 95 14.76 -15.44 4.83
N GLU A 96 14.81 -15.32 6.16
CA GLU A 96 14.42 -14.10 6.88
C GLU A 96 15.45 -12.97 6.78
N MET A 97 16.62 -13.18 6.16
CA MET A 97 17.63 -12.13 6.00
C MET A 97 17.81 -11.76 4.53
N ALA A 98 17.81 -10.45 4.26
CA ALA A 98 18.28 -9.88 3.01
C ALA A 98 19.34 -8.81 3.28
N ILE A 99 20.42 -8.81 2.50
CA ILE A 99 21.43 -7.74 2.54
C ILE A 99 21.06 -6.72 1.48
N TYR A 100 20.78 -5.50 1.92
CA TYR A 100 20.32 -4.42 1.06
C TYR A 100 21.39 -3.32 1.02
N THR A 101 21.87 -2.98 -0.17
CA THR A 101 22.90 -1.95 -0.35
C THR A 101 22.52 -1.03 -1.51
N SER A 102 23.09 0.18 -1.58
CA SER A 102 22.70 1.16 -2.62
C SER A 102 23.83 1.51 -3.55
N TRP A 103 23.48 1.69 -4.82
CA TRP A 103 24.34 2.29 -5.82
C TRP A 103 23.76 3.61 -6.33
N GLU A 104 24.52 4.69 -6.14
CA GLU A 104 24.11 6.06 -6.43
C GLU A 104 25.26 6.79 -7.14
N PRO A 105 25.35 6.72 -8.48
CA PRO A 105 26.47 7.29 -9.22
C PRO A 105 26.54 8.82 -9.18
N ASP A 106 25.42 9.48 -8.87
CA ASP A 106 25.31 10.94 -8.81
C ASP A 106 25.65 11.55 -7.44
N THR A 107 26.00 10.71 -6.45
CA THR A 107 26.34 11.17 -5.11
C THR A 107 27.83 10.98 -4.83
N ASN A 108 28.31 11.62 -3.76
CA ASN A 108 29.69 11.41 -3.29
C ASN A 108 29.86 10.12 -2.46
N ARG A 109 28.88 9.19 -2.47
CA ARG A 109 28.90 7.96 -1.66
C ARG A 109 30.15 7.13 -1.91
N PHE A 110 30.58 7.00 -3.17
CA PHE A 110 31.78 6.24 -3.54
C PHE A 110 33.07 7.09 -3.56
N GLY A 111 33.00 8.33 -3.06
CA GLY A 111 34.10 9.28 -3.03
C GLY A 111 34.51 9.81 -4.41
N LYS A 112 35.49 10.72 -4.40
CA LYS A 112 36.04 11.32 -5.64
C LYS A 112 36.53 10.23 -6.60
N ASN A 113 36.11 10.31 -7.86
CA ASN A 113 36.44 9.37 -8.93
C ASN A 113 36.06 7.90 -8.61
N MET A 114 35.00 7.68 -7.82
CA MET A 114 34.50 6.34 -7.47
C MET A 114 35.53 5.45 -6.77
N LYS A 115 36.48 6.04 -6.02
CA LYS A 115 37.60 5.30 -5.40
C LYS A 115 37.15 4.17 -4.46
N LEU A 116 35.95 4.27 -3.88
CA LEU A 116 35.41 3.29 -2.94
C LEU A 116 34.61 2.17 -3.63
N MET A 117 34.37 2.26 -4.94
CA MET A 117 33.61 1.27 -5.70
C MET A 117 34.27 -0.11 -5.70
N GLY A 118 35.60 -0.17 -5.86
CA GLY A 118 36.36 -1.43 -5.81
C GLY A 118 36.25 -2.13 -4.45
N PRO A 119 36.64 -1.46 -3.34
CA PRO A 119 36.50 -1.99 -1.99
C PRO A 119 35.06 -2.39 -1.61
N TRP A 120 34.07 -1.61 -2.05
CA TRP A 120 32.67 -1.96 -1.88
C TRP A 120 32.32 -3.27 -2.62
N ALA A 121 32.69 -3.39 -3.89
CA ALA A 121 32.42 -4.59 -4.69
C ALA A 121 33.10 -5.85 -4.12
N GLU A 122 34.31 -5.71 -3.57
CA GLU A 122 34.99 -6.78 -2.84
C GLU A 122 34.23 -7.22 -1.58
N THR A 123 33.59 -6.27 -0.90
CA THR A 123 32.77 -6.54 0.29
C THR A 123 31.46 -7.25 -0.10
N VAL A 124 30.76 -6.75 -1.11
CA VAL A 124 29.54 -7.39 -1.64
C VAL A 124 29.82 -8.83 -2.08
N ARG A 125 30.94 -9.10 -2.76
CA ARG A 125 31.33 -10.47 -3.15
C ARG A 125 31.66 -11.37 -1.95
N ALA A 126 32.25 -10.81 -0.89
CA ALA A 126 32.64 -11.58 0.29
C ALA A 126 31.44 -12.02 1.15
N ILE A 127 30.34 -11.25 1.09
CA ILE A 127 29.06 -11.63 1.68
C ILE A 127 28.44 -12.74 0.82
N LYS A 128 28.03 -13.85 1.44
CA LYS A 128 27.44 -15.04 0.81
C LYS A 128 25.96 -15.18 1.15
N ALA A 129 25.31 -14.08 1.49
CA ALA A 129 23.87 -14.05 1.70
C ALA A 129 23.14 -14.48 0.42
N LYS A 130 22.13 -15.34 0.57
CA LYS A 130 21.28 -15.83 -0.51
C LYS A 130 20.53 -14.69 -1.19
N GLN A 131 20.12 -13.69 -0.42
CA GLN A 131 19.39 -12.51 -0.88
C GLN A 131 20.29 -11.29 -0.76
N LYS A 132 20.68 -10.74 -1.90
CA LYS A 132 21.37 -9.46 -2.01
C LYS A 132 20.57 -8.55 -2.93
N ILE A 133 20.09 -7.45 -2.36
CA ILE A 133 19.25 -6.48 -3.04
C ILE A 133 20.08 -5.22 -3.28
N LEU A 134 20.05 -4.71 -4.50
CA LEU A 134 20.66 -3.44 -4.85
C LEU A 134 19.59 -2.36 -5.04
N ASP A 135 19.65 -1.33 -4.20
CA ASP A 135 18.88 -0.10 -4.36
C ASP A 135 19.46 0.75 -5.48
N VAL A 136 18.62 1.10 -6.44
CA VAL A 136 18.99 1.91 -7.60
C VAL A 136 18.00 3.05 -7.72
N ILE A 137 18.50 4.29 -7.68
CA ILE A 137 17.68 5.47 -7.92
C ILE A 137 17.75 5.84 -9.41
N LEU A 138 16.58 5.97 -10.04
CA LEU A 138 16.47 6.40 -11.44
C LEU A 138 16.70 7.91 -11.55
N THR A 139 17.96 8.26 -11.78
CA THR A 139 18.42 9.61 -12.12
C THR A 139 18.72 9.72 -13.61
N LYS A 140 18.98 10.95 -14.09
CA LYS A 140 19.52 11.19 -15.44
C LYS A 140 20.73 10.31 -15.76
N THR A 141 21.67 10.18 -14.83
CA THR A 141 22.90 9.41 -15.04
C THR A 141 22.62 7.91 -15.09
N THR A 142 21.83 7.38 -14.15
CA THR A 142 21.44 5.96 -14.16
C THR A 142 20.72 5.60 -15.45
N VAL A 143 19.77 6.43 -15.88
CA VAL A 143 19.03 6.21 -17.13
C VAL A 143 19.94 6.31 -18.34
N ALA A 144 20.88 7.26 -18.37
CA ALA A 144 21.85 7.40 -19.47
C ALA A 144 22.84 6.23 -19.57
N MET A 145 23.23 5.62 -18.44
CA MET A 145 24.07 4.40 -18.44
C MET A 145 23.33 3.18 -19.00
N GLY A 146 22.01 3.15 -18.88
CA GLY A 146 21.17 2.08 -19.40
C GLY A 146 21.13 0.83 -18.50
N PRO A 147 20.13 -0.05 -18.71
CA PRO A 147 19.93 -1.24 -17.88
C PRO A 147 20.97 -2.35 -18.14
N ASP A 148 21.58 -2.38 -19.33
CA ASP A 148 22.64 -3.34 -19.64
C ASP A 148 23.85 -3.13 -18.70
N TYR A 149 24.24 -1.88 -18.43
CA TYR A 149 25.31 -1.55 -17.48
C TYR A 149 25.03 -2.06 -16.07
N LEU A 150 23.77 -1.92 -15.61
CA LEU A 150 23.34 -2.39 -14.30
C LEU A 150 23.58 -3.91 -14.17
N LEU A 151 23.10 -4.68 -15.14
CA LEU A 151 23.24 -6.13 -15.11
C LEU A 151 24.70 -6.58 -15.22
N GLU A 152 25.45 -6.02 -16.17
CA GLU A 152 26.86 -6.38 -16.40
C GLU A 152 27.75 -6.07 -15.19
N THR A 153 27.44 -4.99 -14.47
CA THR A 153 28.25 -4.54 -13.33
C THR A 153 27.93 -5.33 -12.05
N PHE A 154 26.64 -5.57 -11.78
CA PHE A 154 26.19 -5.99 -10.45
C PHE A 154 25.88 -7.48 -10.33
N LEU A 155 25.43 -8.15 -11.40
CA LEU A 155 25.22 -9.60 -11.37
C LEU A 155 26.49 -10.38 -10.98
N PRO A 156 27.71 -10.04 -11.47
CA PRO A 156 28.94 -10.73 -11.05
C PRO A 156 29.28 -10.57 -9.56
N LEU A 157 28.63 -9.65 -8.85
CA LEU A 157 28.79 -9.48 -7.40
C LEU A 157 27.86 -10.40 -6.59
N GLY A 158 26.99 -11.15 -7.28
CA GLY A 158 25.96 -11.99 -6.68
C GLY A 158 24.72 -11.21 -6.25
N ILE A 159 24.50 -10.02 -6.82
CA ILE A 159 23.22 -9.30 -6.71
C ILE A 159 22.23 -9.97 -7.65
N THR A 160 21.07 -10.34 -7.14
CA THR A 160 20.03 -11.04 -7.92
C THR A 160 18.71 -10.30 -7.92
N ASP A 161 18.59 -9.26 -7.10
CA ASP A 161 17.38 -8.47 -6.95
C ASP A 161 17.72 -6.97 -6.98
N PHE A 162 16.94 -6.20 -7.72
CA PHE A 162 17.14 -4.76 -7.90
C PHE A 162 15.90 -4.00 -7.44
N SER A 163 16.04 -3.23 -6.38
CA SER A 163 14.99 -2.33 -5.92
C SER A 163 15.17 -0.98 -6.60
N ILE A 164 14.41 -0.75 -7.67
CA ILE A 164 14.57 0.41 -8.53
C ILE A 164 13.51 1.45 -8.17
N LYS A 165 13.95 2.58 -7.62
CA LYS A 165 13.09 3.62 -7.06
C LYS A 165 13.23 4.94 -7.82
N MET A 166 12.18 5.75 -7.74
CA MET A 166 12.22 7.15 -8.19
C MET A 166 12.87 8.04 -7.12
N ILE A 167 13.29 9.23 -7.51
CA ILE A 167 13.85 10.19 -6.56
C ILE A 167 12.72 10.75 -5.68
N SER A 168 12.79 10.52 -4.37
CA SER A 168 11.85 11.11 -3.40
C SER A 168 12.03 12.64 -3.30
N PRO A 169 10.96 13.45 -3.39
CA PRO A 169 10.99 14.91 -3.28
C PRO A 169 11.03 15.42 -1.81
N TYR A 170 11.46 14.59 -0.86
CA TYR A 170 11.47 14.86 0.59
C TYR A 170 12.88 14.93 1.16
N GLY A 171 13.04 15.54 2.34
CA GLY A 171 14.28 15.55 3.10
C GLY A 171 15.49 15.97 2.27
N SER A 172 16.59 15.23 2.43
CA SER A 172 17.81 15.43 1.63
C SER A 172 17.61 15.19 0.12
N GLY A 173 16.58 14.43 -0.26
CA GLY A 173 16.19 14.17 -1.64
C GLY A 173 15.66 15.41 -2.36
N ARG A 174 15.05 16.37 -1.65
CA ARG A 174 14.45 17.56 -2.28
C ARG A 174 15.44 18.41 -3.08
N ALA A 175 16.62 18.67 -2.50
CA ALA A 175 17.68 19.44 -3.18
C ALA A 175 18.33 18.63 -4.32
N PHE A 176 18.29 17.30 -4.23
CA PHE A 176 18.83 16.38 -5.21
C PHE A 176 17.85 16.11 -6.37
N TRP A 177 16.55 16.25 -6.14
CA TRP A 177 15.48 15.84 -7.03
C TRP A 177 15.47 16.61 -8.36
N GLN A 178 15.17 17.90 -8.33
CA GLN A 178 15.01 18.72 -9.55
C GLN A 178 16.21 18.66 -10.53
N PRO A 179 17.48 18.74 -10.09
CA PRO A 179 18.60 18.67 -11.03
C PRO A 179 18.79 17.29 -11.67
N ASN A 180 18.38 16.22 -11.00
CA ASN A 180 18.66 14.83 -11.40
C ASN A 180 17.44 14.06 -11.92
N MET A 181 16.25 14.66 -11.85
CA MET A 181 15.00 14.08 -12.37
C MET A 181 15.05 13.91 -13.89
N VAL A 182 14.45 12.84 -14.38
CA VAL A 182 14.31 12.50 -15.79
C VAL A 182 12.82 12.26 -16.08
N SER A 183 12.38 12.32 -17.35
CA SER A 183 10.94 12.15 -17.63
C SER A 183 10.44 10.75 -17.24
N PHE A 184 9.17 10.64 -16.85
CA PHE A 184 8.60 9.31 -16.54
C PHE A 184 8.64 8.38 -17.74
N LYS A 185 8.56 8.93 -18.97
CA LYS A 185 8.72 8.15 -20.20
C LYS A 185 10.10 7.50 -20.28
N GLU A 186 11.17 8.24 -20.05
CA GLU A 186 12.55 7.71 -20.10
C GLU A 186 12.79 6.68 -18.99
N MET A 187 12.23 6.90 -17.79
CA MET A 187 12.26 5.90 -16.73
C MET A 187 11.53 4.61 -17.14
N SER A 188 10.33 4.73 -17.73
CA SER A 188 9.59 3.58 -18.23
C SER A 188 10.32 2.86 -19.36
N ASP A 189 10.95 3.59 -20.29
CA ASP A 189 11.76 3.00 -21.37
C ASP A 189 12.91 2.17 -20.78
N TYR A 190 13.60 2.69 -19.76
CA TYR A 190 14.65 1.98 -19.02
C TYR A 190 14.11 0.68 -18.39
N LEU A 191 13.02 0.77 -17.62
CA LEU A 191 12.43 -0.37 -16.93
C LEU A 191 11.87 -1.40 -17.91
N CYS A 192 11.24 -0.96 -19.00
CA CYS A 192 10.75 -1.82 -20.07
C CYS A 192 11.88 -2.57 -20.77
N ARG A 193 13.03 -1.92 -20.97
CA ARG A 193 14.21 -2.56 -21.53
C ARG A 193 14.80 -3.55 -20.53
N LEU A 194 14.94 -3.18 -19.25
CA LEU A 194 15.38 -4.09 -18.20
C LEU A 194 14.50 -5.34 -18.13
N PHE A 195 13.17 -5.17 -18.21
CA PHE A 195 12.21 -6.28 -18.26
C PHE A 195 12.44 -7.22 -19.45
N ASP A 196 12.97 -6.75 -20.58
CA ASP A 196 13.28 -7.60 -21.74
C ASP A 196 14.59 -8.36 -21.59
N ILE A 197 15.59 -7.75 -20.96
CA ILE A 197 16.96 -8.28 -20.94
C ILE A 197 17.33 -9.01 -19.65
N ALA A 198 16.56 -8.81 -18.57
CA ALA A 198 16.79 -9.46 -17.29
C ALA A 198 16.82 -10.99 -17.46
N PRO A 199 17.92 -11.67 -17.07
CA PRO A 199 18.00 -13.12 -17.13
C PRO A 199 16.96 -13.79 -16.22
N PRO A 200 16.55 -15.04 -16.52
CA PRO A 200 15.69 -15.80 -15.62
C PRO A 200 16.28 -15.90 -14.20
N GLY A 201 15.46 -15.65 -13.19
CA GLY A 201 15.86 -15.67 -11.78
C GLY A 201 16.43 -14.35 -11.27
N ILE A 202 16.54 -13.32 -12.12
CA ILE A 202 16.84 -11.95 -11.71
C ILE A 202 15.52 -11.18 -11.60
N THR A 203 15.31 -10.53 -10.47
CA THR A 203 14.11 -9.73 -10.19
C THR A 203 14.45 -8.25 -10.12
N PHE A 204 13.46 -7.43 -10.43
CA PHE A 204 13.50 -6.03 -10.06
C PHE A 204 12.11 -5.48 -9.77
N THR A 205 12.04 -4.74 -8.67
CA THR A 205 10.90 -3.91 -8.34
C THR A 205 11.04 -2.59 -9.14
N PRO A 206 10.00 -2.13 -9.88
CA PRO A 206 8.58 -2.47 -9.71
C PRO A 206 8.02 -3.62 -10.56
N ALA A 207 8.74 -4.17 -11.55
CA ALA A 207 8.15 -5.10 -12.52
C ALA A 207 7.64 -6.42 -11.90
N ASP A 208 8.34 -6.96 -10.91
CA ASP A 208 7.90 -8.18 -10.21
C ASP A 208 6.61 -7.97 -9.42
N GLU A 209 6.50 -6.86 -8.70
CA GLU A 209 5.27 -6.51 -7.97
C GLU A 209 4.12 -6.20 -8.93
N MET A 210 4.37 -5.49 -10.04
CA MET A 210 3.37 -5.28 -11.10
C MET A 210 2.90 -6.61 -11.69
N SER A 211 3.82 -7.56 -11.91
CA SER A 211 3.48 -8.89 -12.41
C SER A 211 2.62 -9.65 -11.40
N GLY A 212 2.94 -9.56 -10.11
CA GLY A 212 2.12 -10.08 -9.03
C GLY A 212 0.72 -9.47 -9.00
N ALA A 213 0.61 -8.14 -9.13
CA ALA A 213 -0.67 -7.44 -9.12
C ALA A 213 -1.53 -7.76 -10.35
N VAL A 214 -0.97 -7.70 -11.57
CA VAL A 214 -1.71 -7.97 -12.83
C VAL A 214 -2.06 -9.44 -13.00
N PHE A 215 -1.28 -10.38 -12.47
CA PHE A 215 -1.49 -11.82 -12.72
C PHE A 215 -2.09 -12.57 -11.52
N ARG A 216 -1.82 -12.12 -10.29
CA ARG A 216 -2.17 -12.82 -9.04
C ARG A 216 -3.01 -11.99 -8.09
N GLY A 217 -3.21 -10.69 -8.36
CA GLY A 217 -3.91 -9.77 -7.47
C GLY A 217 -3.17 -9.52 -6.16
N THR A 218 -1.83 -9.56 -6.16
CA THR A 218 -1.03 -9.14 -4.99
C THR A 218 -0.93 -7.62 -4.90
N SER A 219 -0.50 -7.11 -3.75
CA SER A 219 -0.22 -5.69 -3.53
C SER A 219 0.95 -5.20 -4.42
N TYR A 220 0.88 -3.93 -4.82
CA TYR A 220 1.99 -3.19 -5.43
C TYR A 220 2.44 -2.13 -4.41
N GLN A 221 3.58 -2.37 -3.80
CA GLN A 221 4.02 -1.71 -2.57
C GLN A 221 5.12 -0.68 -2.83
N CYS A 222 5.96 -0.88 -3.83
CA CYS A 222 7.11 -0.04 -4.17
C CYS A 222 6.77 1.45 -4.36
N ILE A 223 5.50 1.77 -4.60
CA ILE A 223 4.97 3.12 -4.72
C ILE A 223 4.86 3.88 -3.40
N GLY A 224 5.18 3.27 -2.26
CA GLY A 224 5.07 3.91 -0.94
C GLY A 224 3.64 4.00 -0.42
N ASN A 225 2.72 3.20 -0.96
CA ASN A 225 1.31 3.17 -0.58
C ASN A 225 1.03 2.22 0.60
N PHE A 226 2.04 1.99 1.43
CA PHE A 226 1.91 1.16 2.61
C PHE A 226 0.86 1.72 3.56
N ARG A 227 0.02 0.83 4.10
CA ARG A 227 -0.94 1.18 5.14
C ARG A 227 -0.24 1.84 6.33
N TYR A 228 0.92 1.32 6.70
CA TYR A 228 1.84 1.90 7.68
C TYR A 228 3.24 1.96 7.09
N ASP A 229 3.88 3.12 7.20
CA ASP A 229 5.30 3.31 6.91
C ASP A 229 5.91 3.94 8.17
N LEU A 230 6.34 3.09 9.10
CA LEU A 230 6.73 3.54 10.44
C LEU A 230 8.25 3.58 10.56
N ALA A 231 8.79 4.72 10.97
CA ALA A 231 10.18 4.83 11.40
C ALA A 231 10.25 4.96 12.92
N VAL A 232 11.17 4.19 13.53
CA VAL A 232 11.45 4.24 14.97
C VAL A 232 12.85 4.77 15.19
N GLU A 233 12.92 5.95 15.79
CA GLU A 233 14.18 6.63 16.08
C GLU A 233 14.93 5.93 17.24
N PRO A 234 16.25 6.18 17.41
CA PRO A 234 17.05 5.53 18.44
C PRO A 234 16.55 5.71 19.90
N ASP A 235 15.77 6.76 20.17
CA ASP A 235 15.13 7.04 21.46
C ASP A 235 13.75 6.39 21.62
N GLY A 236 13.26 5.71 20.58
CA GLY A 236 11.97 5.05 20.52
C GLY A 236 10.84 5.87 19.92
N LEU A 237 11.08 7.13 19.51
CA LEU A 237 10.05 7.96 18.86
C LEU A 237 9.58 7.30 17.56
N THR A 238 8.27 7.17 17.39
CA THR A 238 7.64 6.65 16.18
C THR A 238 7.16 7.80 15.29
N THR A 239 7.46 7.74 13.99
CA THR A 239 6.96 8.66 12.95
C THR A 239 6.30 7.88 11.81
N PHE A 240 5.46 8.56 11.00
CA PHE A 240 4.57 7.89 10.02
C PHE A 240 5.04 7.89 8.56
N ASN A 241 6.34 8.16 8.31
CA ASN A 241 6.96 8.00 7.00
C ASN A 241 8.49 7.96 7.14
N ALA A 242 9.13 6.85 6.72
CA ALA A 242 10.58 6.69 6.81
C ALA A 242 11.39 7.57 5.83
N ASN A 243 10.75 8.13 4.80
CA ASN A 243 11.38 9.00 3.80
C ASN A 243 11.43 10.47 4.23
N GLN A 244 10.71 10.84 5.29
CA GLN A 244 10.69 12.21 5.81
C GLN A 244 11.74 12.37 6.91
N THR A 245 12.44 13.50 6.93
CA THR A 245 13.27 13.82 8.09
C THR A 245 12.39 13.96 9.33
N THR A 246 12.91 13.72 10.54
CA THR A 246 12.12 13.86 11.78
C THR A 246 11.46 15.25 11.93
N ALA A 247 12.02 16.29 11.31
CA ALA A 247 11.46 17.64 11.30
C ALA A 247 10.32 17.85 10.29
N GLU A 248 10.25 17.02 9.26
CA GLU A 248 9.21 17.02 8.21
C GLU A 248 8.17 15.92 8.43
N ALA A 249 8.51 14.91 9.24
CA ALA A 249 7.71 13.71 9.41
C ALA A 249 6.35 14.03 10.01
N ALA A 250 5.30 13.41 9.45
CA ALA A 250 4.00 13.42 10.08
C ALA A 250 4.12 12.81 11.50
N LEU A 251 3.74 13.62 12.50
CA LEU A 251 3.65 13.22 13.90
C LEU A 251 2.18 13.14 14.30
N GLY A 252 1.89 12.27 15.26
CA GLY A 252 0.56 12.18 15.84
C GLY A 252 0.18 13.43 16.65
N GLU A 253 -1.03 13.44 17.19
CA GLU A 253 -1.50 14.50 18.09
C GLU A 253 -0.52 14.70 19.27
N ARG A 254 0.16 13.61 19.64
CA ARG A 254 1.24 13.58 20.64
C ARG A 254 2.39 12.74 20.11
N LYS A 255 3.58 12.95 20.68
CA LYS A 255 4.71 12.03 20.45
C LYS A 255 4.34 10.63 20.94
N ILE A 256 4.65 9.64 20.12
CA ILE A 256 4.37 8.22 20.39
C ILE A 256 5.70 7.51 20.50
N TYR A 257 5.94 6.82 21.61
CA TYR A 257 7.18 6.08 21.84
C TYR A 257 6.89 4.59 21.86
N VAL A 258 7.73 3.78 21.21
CA VAL A 258 7.62 2.32 21.27
C VAL A 258 7.68 1.85 22.73
N GLY A 259 6.86 0.86 23.05
CA GLY A 259 6.68 0.40 24.44
C GLY A 259 5.64 1.18 25.26
N ASP A 260 5.06 2.27 24.75
CA ASP A 260 3.86 2.88 25.38
C ASP A 260 2.70 1.86 25.42
N ASP A 261 1.97 1.77 26.54
CA ASP A 261 0.85 0.82 26.74
C ASP A 261 -0.22 0.89 25.64
N ASP A 262 -0.40 2.07 25.04
CA ASP A 262 -1.39 2.36 24.01
C ASP A 262 -0.79 2.59 22.62
N TRP A 263 0.48 2.22 22.40
CA TRP A 263 1.21 2.50 21.18
C TRP A 263 0.42 2.13 19.92
N ALA A 264 -0.12 0.91 19.86
CA ALA A 264 -0.86 0.41 18.69
C ALA A 264 -2.11 1.24 18.36
N TYR A 265 -2.88 1.63 19.38
CA TYR A 265 -4.08 2.46 19.18
C TYR A 265 -3.72 3.87 18.73
N ARG A 266 -2.65 4.46 19.29
CA ARG A 266 -2.19 5.79 18.89
C ARG A 266 -1.65 5.78 17.46
N VAL A 267 -0.81 4.80 17.11
CA VAL A 267 -0.31 4.62 15.74
C VAL A 267 -1.47 4.46 14.76
N LEU A 268 -2.44 3.60 15.05
CA LEU A 268 -3.60 3.40 14.19
C LEU A 268 -4.42 4.68 14.03
N ALA A 269 -4.66 5.42 15.12
CA ALA A 269 -5.44 6.65 15.11
C ALA A 269 -4.76 7.81 14.38
N ASP A 270 -3.43 7.93 14.49
CA ASP A 270 -2.69 9.09 14.02
C ASP A 270 -2.05 8.90 12.64
N ASN A 271 -1.79 7.67 12.22
CA ASN A 271 -1.35 7.35 10.87
C ASN A 271 -2.43 7.61 9.80
N THR A 272 -3.69 7.83 10.19
CA THR A 272 -4.82 7.97 9.25
C THR A 272 -4.63 9.11 8.25
N GLN A 273 -3.87 10.15 8.60
CA GLN A 273 -3.53 11.23 7.67
C GLN A 273 -2.62 10.74 6.53
N GLU A 274 -1.58 9.96 6.84
CA GLU A 274 -0.71 9.38 5.82
C GLU A 274 -1.46 8.34 5.00
N LEU A 275 -2.36 7.58 5.62
CA LEU A 275 -3.22 6.63 4.91
C LEU A 275 -4.15 7.34 3.91
N ASP A 276 -4.79 8.44 4.31
CA ASP A 276 -5.63 9.29 3.46
C ASP A 276 -4.80 9.91 2.31
N ASN A 277 -3.59 10.41 2.60
CA ASN A 277 -2.66 10.88 1.57
C ASN A 277 -2.32 9.79 0.55
N LYS A 278 -2.17 8.54 0.99
CA LYS A 278 -1.78 7.40 0.14
C LYS A 278 -2.96 6.76 -0.59
N LEU A 279 -4.18 6.80 -0.04
CA LEU A 279 -5.31 6.07 -0.61
C LEU A 279 -6.38 6.96 -1.24
N SER A 280 -6.45 8.25 -0.89
CA SER A 280 -7.57 9.11 -1.30
C SER A 280 -7.16 10.21 -2.29
N LYS A 281 -5.86 10.33 -2.61
CA LYS A 281 -5.33 11.32 -3.57
C LYS A 281 -4.90 10.68 -4.88
N TYR A 282 -5.40 11.25 -5.98
CA TYR A 282 -5.13 10.78 -7.35
C TYR A 282 -4.95 11.96 -8.30
N HIS A 283 -4.16 11.75 -9.36
CA HIS A 283 -4.15 12.68 -10.49
C HIS A 283 -5.43 12.53 -11.32
N SER A 284 -5.86 13.60 -11.98
CA SER A 284 -7.09 13.59 -12.79
C SER A 284 -7.12 12.52 -13.89
N TYR A 285 -5.95 12.17 -14.45
CA TYR A 285 -5.81 11.13 -15.47
C TYR A 285 -5.77 9.70 -14.90
N CYS A 286 -5.73 9.53 -13.58
CA CYS A 286 -5.82 8.23 -12.94
C CYS A 286 -7.25 7.70 -12.97
N PHE A 287 -8.23 8.61 -12.95
CA PHE A 287 -9.64 8.27 -13.14
C PHE A 287 -9.78 7.51 -14.46
N GLN A 288 -10.39 6.32 -14.42
CA GLN A 288 -10.54 5.41 -15.57
C GLN A 288 -9.26 4.78 -16.15
N CYS A 289 -8.11 4.91 -15.48
CA CYS A 289 -6.95 4.13 -15.86
C CYS A 289 -7.20 2.64 -15.55
N GLU A 290 -6.96 1.75 -16.52
CA GLU A 290 -7.20 0.32 -16.32
C GLU A 290 -6.34 -0.32 -15.22
N PHE A 291 -5.22 0.31 -14.87
CA PHE A 291 -4.34 -0.13 -13.81
C PHE A 291 -4.63 0.56 -12.47
N HIS A 292 -5.66 1.41 -12.38
CA HIS A 292 -5.93 2.24 -11.19
C HIS A 292 -5.99 1.42 -9.89
N SER A 293 -6.75 0.32 -9.90
CA SER A 293 -6.95 -0.53 -8.72
C SER A 293 -5.66 -1.19 -8.21
N ALA A 294 -4.73 -1.50 -9.10
CA ALA A 294 -3.44 -2.11 -8.75
C ALA A 294 -2.34 -1.06 -8.50
N CYS A 295 -2.31 0.00 -9.30
CA CYS A 295 -1.31 1.05 -9.28
C CYS A 295 -1.56 2.09 -8.19
N ALA A 296 -2.82 2.23 -7.72
CA ALA A 296 -3.23 3.20 -6.70
C ALA A 296 -2.64 4.61 -6.97
N GLY A 297 -2.72 5.05 -8.22
CA GLY A 297 -2.25 6.36 -8.68
C GLY A 297 -0.73 6.52 -8.85
N GLY A 298 0.08 5.49 -8.62
CA GLY A 298 1.53 5.53 -8.72
C GLY A 298 2.22 5.99 -7.44
N TRP A 299 3.49 6.36 -7.54
CA TRP A 299 4.32 6.73 -6.39
C TRP A 299 3.66 7.83 -5.54
N TYR A 300 3.38 7.53 -4.27
CA TYR A 300 2.68 8.41 -3.33
C TYR A 300 3.30 9.81 -3.29
N HIS A 301 4.63 9.88 -3.26
CA HIS A 301 5.37 11.13 -3.19
C HIS A 301 5.06 12.10 -4.34
N TYR A 302 4.82 11.61 -5.56
CA TYR A 302 4.46 12.46 -6.70
C TYR A 302 2.96 12.80 -6.74
N ARG A 303 2.12 12.01 -6.07
CA ARG A 303 0.68 12.29 -5.97
C ARG A 303 0.38 13.44 -5.01
N VAL A 304 1.17 13.54 -3.94
CA VAL A 304 1.01 14.59 -2.92
C VAL A 304 1.88 15.82 -3.19
N ALA A 305 2.82 15.74 -4.14
CA ALA A 305 3.58 16.89 -4.61
C ALA A 305 2.69 17.88 -5.39
N GLU A 306 3.08 19.15 -5.39
CA GLU A 306 2.36 20.17 -6.15
C GLU A 306 2.34 19.82 -7.64
N PRO A 307 1.19 19.94 -8.33
CA PRO A 307 1.11 19.59 -9.75
C PRO A 307 2.19 20.28 -10.60
N ALA A 308 2.50 21.54 -10.31
CA ALA A 308 3.52 22.29 -11.04
C ALA A 308 4.93 21.65 -11.00
N ASP A 309 5.23 20.88 -9.95
CA ASP A 309 6.54 20.21 -9.78
C ASP A 309 6.61 18.86 -10.51
N VAL A 310 5.44 18.25 -10.79
CA VAL A 310 5.33 16.90 -11.39
C VAL A 310 4.99 16.96 -12.88
N ARG A 311 4.10 17.87 -13.28
CA ARG A 311 3.65 18.05 -14.68
C ARG A 311 4.79 18.21 -15.70
N PRO A 312 5.93 18.86 -15.40
CA PRO A 312 7.03 18.93 -16.37
C PRO A 312 7.58 17.56 -16.81
N TRP A 313 7.37 16.51 -16.00
CA TRP A 313 7.92 15.16 -16.19
C TRP A 313 6.91 14.14 -16.71
N ASP A 314 5.61 14.49 -16.77
CA ASP A 314 4.48 13.60 -17.16
C ASP A 314 4.26 13.46 -18.67
N LYS A 315 5.18 14.01 -19.47
CA LYS A 315 5.10 13.90 -20.92
C LYS A 315 5.49 12.49 -21.38
N GLY A 316 4.51 11.74 -21.84
CA GLY A 316 4.69 10.43 -22.49
C GLY A 316 4.53 9.23 -21.56
N ASP A 317 4.55 9.43 -20.24
CA ASP A 317 4.08 8.45 -19.25
C ASP A 317 3.74 9.14 -17.92
N CYS A 318 3.23 8.39 -16.94
CA CYS A 318 2.84 8.87 -15.62
C CYS A 318 3.77 8.33 -14.51
N PRO A 319 3.74 8.88 -13.28
CA PRO A 319 4.48 8.38 -12.11
C PRO A 319 4.06 6.98 -11.65
N GLY A 320 3.09 6.35 -12.33
CA GLY A 320 2.72 4.95 -12.14
C GLY A 320 3.36 3.98 -13.14
N TYR A 321 4.17 4.46 -14.09
CA TYR A 321 4.79 3.67 -15.18
C TYR A 321 3.78 2.88 -16.02
N LYS A 322 2.76 3.56 -16.57
CA LYS A 322 1.69 2.91 -17.34
C LYS A 322 2.24 2.05 -18.48
N GLN A 323 3.33 2.46 -19.12
CA GLN A 323 3.96 1.66 -20.17
C GLN A 323 4.49 0.31 -19.68
N LEU A 324 5.10 0.27 -18.49
CA LEU A 324 5.58 -0.97 -17.90
C LEU A 324 4.41 -1.88 -17.52
N TRP A 325 3.33 -1.34 -16.95
CA TRP A 325 2.10 -2.10 -16.68
C TRP A 325 1.54 -2.76 -17.93
N THR A 326 1.42 -2.00 -19.03
CA THR A 326 0.97 -2.55 -20.32
C THR A 326 1.86 -3.70 -20.76
N LYS A 327 3.19 -3.53 -20.67
CA LYS A 327 4.15 -4.54 -21.09
C LYS A 327 4.11 -5.81 -20.23
N VAL A 328 3.94 -5.66 -18.91
CA VAL A 328 3.76 -6.77 -17.96
C VAL A 328 2.48 -7.54 -18.30
N LYS A 329 1.37 -6.83 -18.50
CA LYS A 329 0.09 -7.41 -18.93
C LYS A 329 0.20 -8.15 -20.26
N ASP A 330 0.89 -7.57 -21.25
CA ASP A 330 1.08 -8.19 -22.57
C ASP A 330 1.92 -9.49 -22.48
N ARG A 331 2.87 -9.56 -21.54
CA ARG A 331 3.72 -10.75 -21.34
C ARG A 331 3.03 -11.86 -20.56
N HIS A 332 2.32 -11.53 -19.49
CA HIS A 332 1.79 -12.50 -18.54
C HIS A 332 0.28 -12.75 -18.66
N GLY A 333 -0.42 -11.95 -19.47
CA GLY A 333 -1.87 -11.95 -19.58
C GLY A 333 -2.54 -11.09 -18.51
N SER A 334 -3.85 -11.22 -18.39
CA SER A 334 -4.66 -10.47 -17.43
C SER A 334 -5.26 -11.38 -16.37
N PHE A 335 -5.19 -10.95 -15.11
CA PHE A 335 -5.99 -11.49 -14.01
C PHE A 335 -7.48 -11.35 -14.29
N ASP A 336 -8.28 -12.27 -13.74
CA ASP A 336 -9.74 -12.19 -13.73
C ASP A 336 -10.19 -11.49 -12.43
N PRO A 337 -10.39 -10.17 -12.42
CA PRO A 337 -10.79 -9.43 -11.23
C PRO A 337 -12.18 -9.86 -10.74
N VAL A 338 -13.05 -10.33 -11.63
CA VAL A 338 -14.42 -10.75 -11.28
C VAL A 338 -14.40 -12.00 -10.41
N GLN A 339 -13.65 -13.02 -10.82
CA GLN A 339 -13.52 -14.25 -10.06
C GLN A 339 -12.76 -14.03 -8.75
N ALA A 340 -11.70 -13.22 -8.79
CA ALA A 340 -10.91 -12.93 -7.62
C ALA A 340 -11.71 -12.18 -6.54
N ARG A 341 -12.47 -11.16 -6.95
CA ARG A 341 -13.33 -10.41 -6.01
C ARG A 341 -14.37 -11.32 -5.38
N HIS A 342 -15.04 -12.15 -6.19
CA HIS A 342 -16.00 -13.12 -5.67
C HIS A 342 -15.37 -14.07 -4.65
N SER A 343 -14.18 -14.58 -4.95
CA SER A 343 -13.44 -15.49 -4.07
C SER A 343 -13.05 -14.81 -2.75
N SER A 344 -12.58 -13.57 -2.81
CA SER A 344 -12.24 -12.75 -1.64
C SER A 344 -13.47 -12.49 -0.75
N GLU A 345 -14.60 -12.10 -1.33
CA GLU A 345 -15.86 -11.91 -0.59
C GLU A 345 -16.32 -13.19 0.10
N MET A 346 -16.29 -14.32 -0.61
CA MET A 346 -16.65 -15.61 -0.04
C MET A 346 -15.71 -16.02 1.11
N GLN A 347 -14.40 -15.79 0.96
CA GLN A 347 -13.42 -16.05 2.01
C GLN A 347 -13.66 -15.16 3.23
N SER A 348 -13.87 -13.86 3.03
CA SER A 348 -14.19 -12.91 4.10
C SER A 348 -15.45 -13.32 4.88
N MET A 349 -16.49 -13.79 4.18
CA MET A 349 -17.69 -14.33 4.81
C MET A 349 -17.41 -15.58 5.65
N MET A 350 -16.57 -16.50 5.15
CA MET A 350 -16.18 -17.71 5.88
C MET A 350 -15.34 -17.40 7.12
N MET A 351 -14.44 -16.43 7.04
CA MET A 351 -13.65 -15.98 8.19
C MET A 351 -14.53 -15.27 9.21
N SER A 352 -15.39 -14.36 8.76
CA SER A 352 -16.41 -13.71 9.59
C SER A 352 -17.26 -14.73 10.32
N ALA A 353 -17.73 -15.80 9.65
CA ALA A 353 -18.55 -16.84 10.26
C ALA A 353 -17.87 -17.53 11.46
N LYS A 354 -16.54 -17.56 11.50
CA LYS A 354 -15.74 -18.12 12.61
C LYS A 354 -15.39 -17.09 13.68
N ALA A 355 -15.44 -15.80 13.35
CA ALA A 355 -15.17 -14.71 14.28
C ALA A 355 -16.31 -14.58 15.30
N GLN A 356 -16.00 -14.00 16.46
CA GLN A 356 -17.04 -13.60 17.43
C GLN A 356 -18.04 -12.67 16.74
N PRO A 357 -19.35 -12.78 17.07
CA PRO A 357 -20.34 -11.89 16.51
C PRO A 357 -19.96 -10.43 16.85
N PRO A 358 -20.09 -9.49 15.88
CA PRO A 358 -19.86 -8.09 16.16
C PRO A 358 -20.75 -7.66 17.32
N SER A 359 -20.19 -6.84 18.21
CA SER A 359 -20.90 -6.39 19.40
C SER A 359 -22.20 -5.69 18.98
N GLU A 360 -23.30 -6.01 19.66
CA GLU A 360 -24.56 -5.27 19.50
C GLU A 360 -24.49 -3.89 20.16
N VAL A 361 -23.42 -3.61 20.91
CA VAL A 361 -23.18 -2.30 21.51
C VAL A 361 -23.10 -1.27 20.40
N PHE A 362 -23.98 -0.30 20.52
CA PHE A 362 -24.18 0.75 19.56
C PHE A 362 -23.77 2.08 20.18
N HIS A 363 -22.83 2.77 19.53
CA HIS A 363 -22.33 4.07 19.93
C HIS A 363 -22.75 5.13 18.93
N GLU A 364 -22.96 6.34 19.43
CA GLU A 364 -23.10 7.53 18.61
C GLU A 364 -21.88 8.41 18.86
N GLU A 365 -21.25 8.91 17.79
CA GLU A 365 -20.17 9.87 17.96
C GLU A 365 -20.68 11.11 18.69
N ALA A 366 -20.14 11.33 19.89
CA ALA A 366 -20.57 12.42 20.72
C ALA A 366 -20.01 13.76 20.23
N VAL A 367 -20.81 14.82 20.38
CA VAL A 367 -20.36 16.20 20.22
C VAL A 367 -19.79 16.65 21.56
N GLY A 368 -18.45 16.70 21.65
CA GLY A 368 -17.74 17.23 22.83
C GLY A 368 -17.13 16.17 23.76
N VAL A 369 -16.53 15.10 23.21
CA VAL A 369 -15.81 14.10 24.01
C VAL A 369 -14.63 14.73 24.76
N ALA A 370 -14.51 14.43 26.05
CA ALA A 370 -13.28 14.66 26.82
C ALA A 370 -12.34 13.45 26.60
N GLY A 371 -11.50 13.47 25.57
CA GLY A 371 -10.56 12.38 25.27
C GLY A 371 -9.95 12.46 23.88
N THR A 372 -8.93 11.65 23.62
CA THR A 372 -8.31 11.55 22.28
C THR A 372 -9.11 10.60 21.38
N PHE A 373 -8.92 10.70 20.07
CA PHE A 373 -9.55 9.74 19.14
C PHE A 373 -9.08 8.30 19.40
N SER A 374 -7.83 8.11 19.82
CA SER A 374 -7.29 6.78 20.17
C SER A 374 -8.04 6.14 21.35
N ASP A 375 -8.48 6.94 22.33
CA ASP A 375 -9.26 6.45 23.47
C ASP A 375 -10.69 6.09 23.07
N TRP A 376 -11.26 6.83 22.12
CA TRP A 376 -12.56 6.51 21.52
C TRP A 376 -12.52 5.22 20.70
N LEU A 377 -11.46 4.97 19.93
CA LEU A 377 -11.29 3.73 19.17
C LEU A 377 -11.21 2.50 20.08
N LYS A 378 -10.57 2.60 21.25
CA LYS A 378 -10.56 1.51 22.24
C LYS A 378 -11.96 1.15 22.72
N GLN A 379 -12.80 2.15 22.94
CA GLN A 379 -14.17 1.96 23.43
C GLN A 379 -15.09 1.35 22.36
N THR A 380 -14.82 1.62 21.09
CA THR A 380 -15.69 1.24 19.97
C THR A 380 -15.19 0.02 19.18
N ARG A 381 -14.04 -0.57 19.57
CA ARG A 381 -13.45 -1.75 18.91
C ARG A 381 -14.48 -2.88 18.76
N GLY A 382 -14.70 -3.31 17.51
CA GLY A 382 -15.65 -4.39 17.19
C GLY A 382 -17.14 -4.05 17.42
N ALA A 383 -17.46 -2.80 17.74
CA ALA A 383 -18.82 -2.30 17.97
C ALA A 383 -19.42 -1.67 16.70
N LYS A 384 -20.61 -1.08 16.84
CA LYS A 384 -21.26 -0.28 15.80
C LYS A 384 -21.25 1.20 16.17
N VAL A 385 -20.96 2.08 15.22
CA VAL A 385 -20.89 3.53 15.43
C VAL A 385 -21.75 4.27 14.39
N ASN A 386 -22.66 5.15 14.84
CA ASN A 386 -23.19 6.20 13.97
C ASN A 386 -22.15 7.33 13.90
N VAL A 387 -21.65 7.54 12.70
CA VAL A 387 -20.61 8.53 12.41
C VAL A 387 -21.26 9.82 11.95
N ARG A 388 -20.84 10.93 12.54
CA ARG A 388 -21.30 12.28 12.22
C ARG A 388 -20.33 12.93 11.22
N ALA A 389 -20.83 13.86 10.41
CA ALA A 389 -20.01 14.64 9.48
C ALA A 389 -19.02 15.52 10.23
N SER A 390 -19.50 16.21 11.26
CA SER A 390 -18.65 16.93 12.22
C SER A 390 -18.21 16.00 13.35
N SER A 391 -16.99 16.18 13.85
CA SER A 391 -16.47 15.41 14.99
C SER A 391 -15.76 16.32 16.00
N SER A 392 -15.67 15.86 17.24
CA SER A 392 -14.86 16.52 18.28
C SER A 392 -13.36 16.18 18.19
N PHE A 393 -12.95 15.33 17.25
CA PHE A 393 -11.60 14.74 17.22
C PHE A 393 -10.64 15.48 16.27
N ASP A 394 -11.05 16.61 15.67
CA ASP A 394 -10.26 17.36 14.66
C ASP A 394 -9.68 16.49 13.53
N LYS A 395 -10.37 15.39 13.21
CA LYS A 395 -10.02 14.46 12.12
C LYS A 395 -11.10 14.46 11.04
N PRO A 396 -10.72 14.56 9.75
CA PRO A 396 -11.65 14.41 8.63
C PRO A 396 -12.44 13.10 8.70
N LEU A 397 -13.63 13.09 8.11
CA LEU A 397 -14.51 11.92 8.11
C LEU A 397 -13.78 10.67 7.58
N ILE A 398 -13.13 10.75 6.42
CA ILE A 398 -12.48 9.61 5.78
C ILE A 398 -11.39 8.97 6.65
N GLN A 399 -10.62 9.80 7.37
CA GLN A 399 -9.56 9.35 8.28
C GLN A 399 -10.13 8.55 9.45
N ARG A 400 -11.26 8.98 10.01
CA ARG A 400 -11.95 8.25 11.08
C ARG A 400 -12.48 6.91 10.59
N LEU A 401 -13.06 6.87 9.38
CA LEU A 401 -13.55 5.63 8.76
C LEU A 401 -12.43 4.60 8.56
N TRP A 402 -11.23 5.04 8.15
CA TRP A 402 -10.08 4.14 8.03
C TRP A 402 -9.69 3.49 9.36
N ALA A 403 -9.69 4.27 10.45
CA ALA A 403 -9.38 3.77 11.78
C ALA A 403 -10.45 2.80 12.29
N TYR A 404 -11.74 3.14 12.14
CA TYR A 404 -12.84 2.25 12.51
C TYR A 404 -12.76 0.92 11.77
N GLN A 405 -12.49 0.94 10.45
CA GLN A 405 -12.30 -0.28 9.68
C GLN A 405 -11.13 -1.12 10.23
N GLY A 406 -10.00 -0.49 10.57
CA GLY A 406 -8.84 -1.20 11.12
C GLY A 406 -9.19 -2.01 12.37
N VAL A 407 -9.92 -1.40 13.32
CA VAL A 407 -10.32 -2.07 14.57
C VAL A 407 -11.60 -2.91 14.46
N GLY A 408 -12.12 -3.11 13.25
CA GLY A 408 -13.32 -3.92 12.98
C GLY A 408 -14.63 -3.29 13.43
N THR A 409 -14.67 -1.96 13.61
CA THR A 409 -15.88 -1.22 13.98
C THR A 409 -16.73 -0.98 12.73
N ALA A 410 -17.99 -1.45 12.78
CA ALA A 410 -18.94 -1.18 11.71
C ALA A 410 -19.52 0.23 11.85
N THR A 411 -19.49 1.01 10.78
CA THR A 411 -19.91 2.41 10.80
C THR A 411 -21.13 2.65 9.95
N MET A 412 -22.04 3.50 10.42
CA MET A 412 -23.21 3.94 9.68
C MET A 412 -23.21 5.46 9.58
N ILE A 413 -23.38 5.99 8.38
CA ILE A 413 -23.48 7.43 8.14
C ILE A 413 -24.90 7.72 7.68
N GLN A 414 -25.63 8.55 8.42
CA GLN A 414 -27.00 8.90 8.06
C GLN A 414 -27.02 9.89 6.89
N GLN A 415 -28.11 9.87 6.10
CA GLN A 415 -28.27 10.77 4.95
C GLN A 415 -28.13 12.25 5.33
N ALA A 416 -28.66 12.65 6.49
CA ALA A 416 -28.56 14.02 6.98
C ALA A 416 -27.10 14.46 7.18
N GLU A 417 -26.24 13.58 7.70
CA GLU A 417 -24.82 13.88 7.91
C GLU A 417 -24.09 14.03 6.57
N ILE A 418 -24.41 13.22 5.58
CA ILE A 418 -23.78 13.30 4.24
C ILE A 418 -24.03 14.67 3.61
N HIS A 419 -25.25 15.21 3.74
CA HIS A 419 -25.59 16.53 3.21
C HIS A 419 -24.85 17.69 3.90
N LEU A 420 -24.23 17.46 5.07
CA LEU A 420 -23.39 18.45 5.75
C LEU A 420 -21.94 18.45 5.24
N LEU A 421 -21.52 17.41 4.50
CA LEU A 421 -20.19 17.32 3.93
C LEU A 421 -20.03 18.27 2.74
N THR A 422 -18.81 18.73 2.52
CA THR A 422 -18.45 19.46 1.30
C THR A 422 -18.54 18.57 0.06
N ALA A 423 -18.65 19.17 -1.13
CA ALA A 423 -18.69 18.41 -2.39
C ALA A 423 -17.47 17.48 -2.56
N THR A 424 -16.29 17.94 -2.15
CA THR A 424 -15.05 17.15 -2.18
C THR A 424 -15.11 15.97 -1.22
N GLU A 425 -15.57 16.17 0.02
CA GLU A 425 -15.70 15.08 1.00
C GLU A 425 -16.74 14.03 0.57
N GLN A 426 -17.87 14.47 0.00
CA GLN A 426 -18.86 13.57 -0.59
C GLN A 426 -18.25 12.75 -1.71
N ARG A 427 -17.54 13.40 -2.64
CA ARG A 427 -16.89 12.74 -3.78
C ARG A 427 -15.87 11.69 -3.34
N VAL A 428 -15.08 11.95 -2.30
CA VAL A 428 -14.11 11.00 -1.73
C VAL A 428 -14.81 9.84 -1.03
N LEU A 429 -15.82 10.13 -0.20
CA LEU A 429 -16.60 9.09 0.49
C LEU A 429 -17.23 8.11 -0.51
N PHE A 430 -17.90 8.62 -1.54
CA PHE A 430 -18.60 7.78 -2.51
C PHE A 430 -17.65 6.99 -3.40
N GLU A 431 -16.48 7.52 -3.76
CA GLU A 431 -15.46 6.75 -4.48
C GLU A 431 -15.04 5.52 -3.70
N HIS A 432 -14.63 5.70 -2.45
CA HIS A 432 -14.18 4.58 -1.61
C HIS A 432 -15.30 3.57 -1.30
N LEU A 433 -16.56 4.00 -1.28
CA LEU A 433 -17.71 3.09 -1.15
C LEU A 433 -17.95 2.28 -2.43
N VAL A 434 -17.89 2.92 -3.59
CA VAL A 434 -18.12 2.29 -4.90
C VAL A 434 -17.01 1.30 -5.23
N TYR A 435 -15.75 1.66 -4.95
CA TYR A 435 -14.60 0.78 -5.12
C TYR A 435 -14.40 -0.21 -3.95
N GLN A 436 -15.29 -0.18 -2.95
CA GLN A 436 -15.34 -1.13 -1.83
C GLN A 436 -14.09 -1.13 -0.94
N ASP A 437 -13.40 0.00 -0.85
CA ASP A 437 -12.28 0.19 0.09
C ASP A 437 -12.78 0.31 1.54
N LEU A 438 -14.02 0.76 1.71
CA LEU A 438 -14.70 1.00 2.99
C LEU A 438 -15.75 -0.08 3.30
N SER A 439 -15.32 -1.34 3.33
CA SER A 439 -16.20 -2.51 3.54
C SER A 439 -16.99 -2.50 4.86
N ALA A 440 -16.49 -1.82 5.90
CA ALA A 440 -17.15 -1.69 7.20
C ALA A 440 -18.14 -0.50 7.27
N VAL A 441 -18.25 0.30 6.21
CA VAL A 441 -19.07 1.51 6.16
C VAL A 441 -20.39 1.25 5.45
N SER A 442 -21.49 1.69 6.07
CA SER A 442 -22.83 1.64 5.50
C SER A 442 -23.39 3.03 5.33
N VAL A 443 -23.89 3.31 4.13
CA VAL A 443 -24.47 4.58 3.73
C VAL A 443 -25.76 4.30 2.95
N PRO A 444 -26.86 5.06 3.18
CA PRO A 444 -28.08 4.92 2.37
C PRO A 444 -27.77 5.09 0.89
N SER A 445 -28.20 4.15 0.04
CA SER A 445 -27.98 4.21 -1.41
C SER A 445 -28.64 5.44 -2.04
N GLU A 446 -29.75 5.90 -1.47
CA GLU A 446 -30.46 7.10 -1.87
C GLU A 446 -29.58 8.35 -1.77
N ALA A 447 -28.67 8.41 -0.80
CA ALA A 447 -27.77 9.54 -0.63
C ALA A 447 -26.74 9.62 -1.76
N LEU A 448 -26.19 8.48 -2.18
CA LEU A 448 -25.26 8.41 -3.31
C LEU A 448 -25.97 8.74 -4.62
N TRP A 449 -27.17 8.20 -4.87
CA TRP A 449 -27.94 8.53 -6.06
C TRP A 449 -28.38 10.00 -6.09
N SER A 450 -28.77 10.57 -4.96
CA SER A 450 -29.05 12.01 -4.85
C SER A 450 -27.81 12.85 -5.17
N TRP A 451 -26.62 12.39 -4.78
CA TRP A 451 -25.37 13.04 -5.12
C TRP A 451 -25.07 12.93 -6.62
N VAL A 452 -25.27 11.76 -7.24
CA VAL A 452 -25.10 11.57 -8.69
C VAL A 452 -25.96 12.55 -9.48
N ASP A 453 -27.24 12.68 -9.11
CA ASP A 453 -28.18 13.58 -9.79
C ASP A 453 -27.81 15.07 -9.62
N ALA A 454 -27.21 15.43 -8.49
CA ALA A 454 -26.81 16.81 -8.19
C ALA A 454 -25.45 17.22 -8.80
N ASN A 455 -24.63 16.27 -9.23
CA ASN A 455 -23.23 16.50 -9.63
C ASN A 455 -22.94 16.06 -11.06
N GLY A 456 -23.85 16.35 -11.99
CA GLY A 456 -23.61 16.13 -13.42
C GLY A 456 -22.33 16.83 -13.91
N GLY A 457 -21.47 16.09 -14.61
CA GLY A 457 -20.14 16.53 -15.02
C GLY A 457 -19.01 16.13 -14.07
N ASP A 458 -19.31 15.57 -12.88
CA ASP A 458 -18.32 14.81 -12.14
C ASP A 458 -18.09 13.45 -12.82
N PRO A 459 -16.84 13.05 -13.08
CA PRO A 459 -16.57 11.82 -13.82
C PRO A 459 -17.14 10.54 -13.16
N LEU A 460 -17.19 10.46 -11.83
CA LEU A 460 -17.76 9.32 -11.11
C LEU A 460 -19.29 9.33 -11.17
N ALA A 461 -19.91 10.51 -10.99
CA ALA A 461 -21.35 10.66 -11.12
C ALA A 461 -21.83 10.26 -12.53
N ASP A 462 -21.16 10.75 -13.56
CA ASP A 462 -21.47 10.45 -14.95
C ASP A 462 -21.30 8.94 -15.26
N LEU A 463 -20.28 8.29 -14.70
CA LEU A 463 -20.09 6.85 -14.84
C LEU A 463 -21.21 6.05 -14.18
N LEU A 464 -21.61 6.40 -12.96
CA LEU A 464 -22.66 5.70 -12.22
C LEU A 464 -24.03 5.88 -12.89
N ALA A 465 -24.34 7.10 -13.35
CA ALA A 465 -25.57 7.38 -14.09
C ALA A 465 -25.64 6.59 -15.41
N ARG A 466 -24.52 6.50 -16.15
CA ARG A 466 -24.44 5.67 -17.35
C ARG A 466 -24.58 4.19 -17.05
N ALA A 467 -23.90 3.70 -16.02
CA ALA A 467 -23.95 2.30 -15.61
C ALA A 467 -25.38 1.83 -15.30
N GLU A 468 -26.18 2.68 -14.62
CA GLU A 468 -27.58 2.37 -14.32
C GLU A 468 -28.40 2.06 -15.58
N VAL A 469 -28.18 2.81 -16.66
CA VAL A 469 -28.91 2.68 -17.94
C VAL A 469 -28.34 1.55 -18.79
N ASP A 470 -27.01 1.50 -18.91
CA ASP A 470 -26.35 0.69 -19.93
C ASP A 470 -26.23 -0.78 -19.54
N LEU A 471 -26.13 -1.11 -18.24
CA LEU A 471 -25.95 -2.49 -17.75
C LEU A 471 -27.16 -3.40 -18.05
N GLU A 472 -28.32 -2.83 -18.33
CA GLU A 472 -29.52 -3.57 -18.75
C GLU A 472 -29.69 -3.64 -20.27
N SER A 473 -28.89 -2.86 -21.01
CA SER A 473 -28.93 -2.80 -22.47
C SER A 473 -28.07 -3.90 -23.10
N SER A 474 -28.46 -4.37 -24.29
CA SER A 474 -27.67 -5.29 -25.11
C SER A 474 -26.53 -4.60 -25.87
N GLY A 475 -26.31 -3.29 -25.65
CA GLY A 475 -25.38 -2.47 -26.43
C GLY A 475 -23.94 -2.45 -25.92
N LEU A 476 -23.68 -3.00 -24.74
CA LEU A 476 -22.35 -3.02 -24.13
C LEU A 476 -21.40 -3.95 -24.92
N CYS A 477 -20.24 -3.42 -25.31
CA CYS A 477 -19.18 -4.16 -25.95
C CYS A 477 -17.99 -4.35 -24.99
N HIS A 478 -17.10 -5.31 -25.27
CA HIS A 478 -15.93 -5.58 -24.41
C HIS A 478 -14.95 -4.39 -24.25
N THR A 479 -15.02 -3.40 -25.14
CA THR A 479 -14.23 -2.17 -25.07
C THR A 479 -14.95 -1.04 -24.34
N ASP A 480 -16.21 -1.22 -23.96
CA ASP A 480 -16.93 -0.24 -23.15
C ASP A 480 -16.31 -0.21 -21.75
N ILE A 481 -16.06 1.00 -21.27
CA ILE A 481 -15.40 1.24 -20.00
C ILE A 481 -16.17 0.60 -18.84
N LEU A 482 -17.50 0.54 -18.90
CA LEU A 482 -18.31 -0.05 -17.85
C LEU A 482 -18.03 -1.54 -17.65
N VAL A 483 -17.75 -2.27 -18.71
CA VAL A 483 -17.46 -3.72 -18.66
C VAL A 483 -15.97 -4.03 -18.84
N ALA A 484 -15.12 -3.01 -18.76
CA ALA A 484 -13.70 -3.22 -18.63
C ALA A 484 -13.40 -3.77 -17.22
N GLY A 485 -12.55 -4.80 -17.12
CA GLY A 485 -12.31 -5.52 -15.87
C GLY A 485 -11.91 -4.64 -14.67
N HIS A 486 -11.36 -3.45 -14.90
CA HIS A 486 -10.97 -2.49 -13.87
C HIS A 486 -12.14 -1.71 -13.23
N ASN A 487 -13.37 -1.81 -13.76
CA ASN A 487 -14.58 -1.22 -13.18
C ASN A 487 -15.50 -2.27 -12.54
N THR A 488 -14.96 -3.45 -12.21
CA THR A 488 -15.70 -4.56 -11.61
C THR A 488 -16.46 -4.14 -10.36
N GLU A 489 -15.82 -3.37 -9.48
CA GLU A 489 -16.36 -2.90 -8.19
C GLU A 489 -17.52 -1.93 -8.40
N LEU A 490 -17.39 -1.00 -9.36
CA LEU A 490 -18.43 -0.05 -9.74
C LEU A 490 -19.66 -0.77 -10.27
N VAL A 491 -19.48 -1.70 -11.22
CA VAL A 491 -20.59 -2.49 -11.77
C VAL A 491 -21.26 -3.31 -10.67
N ARG A 492 -20.48 -3.95 -9.78
CA ARG A 492 -21.02 -4.69 -8.63
C ARG A 492 -21.85 -3.79 -7.72
N TRP A 493 -21.39 -2.55 -7.49
CA TRP A 493 -22.11 -1.59 -6.66
C TRP A 493 -23.47 -1.23 -7.28
N VAL A 494 -23.49 -0.87 -8.57
CA VAL A 494 -24.73 -0.49 -9.27
C VAL A 494 -25.73 -1.66 -9.32
N LEU A 495 -25.26 -2.89 -9.59
CA LEU A 495 -26.11 -4.08 -9.59
C LEU A 495 -26.68 -4.41 -8.19
N LYS A 496 -25.97 -4.05 -7.12
CA LYS A 496 -26.39 -4.30 -5.74
C LYS A 496 -27.36 -3.23 -5.23
N TYR A 497 -27.26 -2.00 -5.72
CA TYR A 497 -28.00 -0.83 -5.25
C TYR A 497 -28.67 -0.06 -6.40
N PRO A 498 -29.56 -0.68 -7.20
CA PRO A 498 -30.21 -0.01 -8.31
C PRO A 498 -31.15 1.12 -7.83
N ARG A 499 -31.16 2.27 -8.52
CA ARG A 499 -32.05 3.40 -8.21
C ARG A 499 -33.49 3.14 -8.67
N LEU A 500 -33.69 2.42 -9.78
CA LEU A 500 -35.00 1.97 -10.24
C LEU A 500 -35.23 0.51 -9.83
N SER A 501 -36.38 0.22 -9.20
CA SER A 501 -36.79 -1.16 -8.94
C SER A 501 -37.11 -1.83 -10.28
N HIS A 502 -36.26 -2.77 -10.70
CA HIS A 502 -36.45 -3.54 -11.93
C HIS A 502 -37.76 -4.35 -11.84
N SER A 503 -38.83 -3.80 -12.38
CA SER A 503 -40.13 -4.45 -12.54
C SER A 503 -40.30 -4.81 -14.01
N GLY A 504 -39.53 -5.80 -14.46
CA GLY A 504 -39.66 -6.35 -15.80
C GLY A 504 -38.62 -7.41 -16.09
N GLU A 505 -39.08 -8.58 -16.56
CA GLU A 505 -38.22 -9.55 -17.24
C GLU A 505 -37.66 -8.90 -18.50
N SER A 506 -36.44 -8.36 -18.43
CA SER A 506 -35.72 -7.92 -19.63
C SER A 506 -35.38 -9.16 -20.45
N ASN A 507 -36.06 -9.31 -21.59
CA ASN A 507 -35.79 -10.36 -22.59
C ASN A 507 -34.51 -10.11 -23.40
N ASN A 508 -33.69 -9.10 -23.05
CA ASN A 508 -32.46 -8.80 -23.76
C ASN A 508 -31.27 -9.58 -23.18
N GLU A 509 -30.45 -10.16 -24.06
CA GLU A 509 -29.18 -10.79 -23.67
C GLU A 509 -28.23 -9.71 -23.11
N ARG A 510 -28.10 -9.68 -21.78
CA ARG A 510 -27.11 -8.83 -21.09
C ARG A 510 -25.70 -9.25 -21.49
N HIS A 511 -24.75 -8.31 -21.46
CA HIS A 511 -23.33 -8.61 -21.68
C HIS A 511 -22.84 -9.73 -20.72
N PRO A 512 -22.03 -10.72 -21.19
CA PRO A 512 -21.66 -11.89 -20.38
C PRO A 512 -21.01 -11.56 -19.03
N LEU A 513 -20.16 -10.53 -18.98
CA LEU A 513 -19.54 -10.08 -17.72
C LEU A 513 -20.57 -9.61 -16.69
N VAL A 514 -21.60 -8.89 -17.15
CA VAL A 514 -22.68 -8.38 -16.29
C VAL A 514 -23.51 -9.54 -15.75
N GLN A 515 -23.78 -10.56 -16.59
CA GLN A 515 -24.44 -11.78 -16.15
C GLN A 515 -23.63 -12.53 -15.09
N GLN A 516 -22.32 -12.67 -15.31
CA GLN A 516 -21.40 -13.32 -14.36
C GLN A 516 -21.38 -12.58 -13.02
N LEU A 517 -21.25 -11.24 -13.04
CA LEU A 517 -21.24 -10.42 -11.83
C LEU A 517 -22.56 -10.51 -11.07
N ALA A 518 -23.70 -10.40 -11.77
CA ALA A 518 -25.02 -10.56 -11.15
C ALA A 518 -25.18 -11.95 -10.52
N HIS A 519 -24.70 -13.01 -11.18
CA HIS A 519 -24.73 -14.36 -10.63
C HIS A 519 -23.88 -14.49 -9.36
N HIS A 520 -22.64 -13.97 -9.36
CA HIS A 520 -21.76 -13.96 -8.19
C HIS A 520 -22.40 -13.22 -7.01
N LEU A 521 -22.99 -12.04 -7.24
CA LEU A 521 -23.70 -11.28 -6.20
C LEU A 521 -24.89 -12.07 -5.60
N GLN A 522 -25.63 -12.81 -6.42
CA GLN A 522 -26.70 -13.68 -5.93
C GLN A 522 -26.17 -14.83 -5.06
N LEU A 523 -25.05 -15.45 -5.44
CA LEU A 523 -24.41 -16.50 -4.65
C LEU A 523 -23.91 -15.96 -3.31
N GLU A 524 -23.27 -14.79 -3.32
CA GLU A 524 -22.80 -14.07 -2.15
C GLU A 524 -23.96 -13.74 -1.18
N ALA A 525 -25.07 -13.20 -1.70
CA ALA A 525 -26.26 -12.92 -0.89
C ALA A 525 -26.82 -14.18 -0.23
N ARG A 526 -26.95 -15.27 -0.99
CA ARG A 526 -27.40 -16.57 -0.46
C ARG A 526 -26.45 -17.12 0.61
N ALA A 527 -25.14 -16.92 0.46
CA ALA A 527 -24.15 -17.32 1.44
C ALA A 527 -24.30 -16.52 2.75
N LYS A 528 -24.45 -15.19 2.64
CA LYS A 528 -24.71 -14.30 3.79
C LYS A 528 -25.94 -14.73 4.57
N ASP A 529 -27.06 -14.99 3.89
CA ASP A 529 -28.29 -15.45 4.51
C ASP A 529 -28.12 -16.79 5.25
N ARG A 530 -27.38 -17.73 4.65
CA ARG A 530 -27.10 -19.03 5.29
C ARG A 530 -26.25 -18.87 6.54
N ILE A 531 -25.24 -18.01 6.51
CA ILE A 531 -24.37 -17.74 7.67
C ILE A 531 -25.18 -17.06 8.79
N ALA A 532 -26.00 -16.07 8.45
CA ALA A 532 -26.87 -15.39 9.41
C ALA A 532 -27.85 -16.36 10.09
N ARG A 533 -28.52 -17.23 9.31
CA ARG A 533 -29.43 -18.26 9.86
C ARG A 533 -28.72 -19.26 10.77
N ARG A 534 -27.51 -19.71 10.39
CA ARG A 534 -26.72 -20.63 11.23
C ARG A 534 -26.36 -20.01 12.57
N ARG A 535 -26.00 -18.72 12.58
CA ARG A 535 -25.71 -17.99 13.82
C ARG A 535 -26.94 -17.88 14.72
N HIS A 536 -28.09 -17.56 14.14
CA HIS A 536 -29.33 -17.43 14.92
C HIS A 536 -29.82 -18.75 15.53
N ASN A 537 -29.51 -19.89 14.90
CA ASN A 537 -29.85 -21.22 15.44
C ASN A 537 -28.85 -21.75 16.49
N LEU A 538 -27.70 -21.09 16.67
CA LEU A 538 -26.65 -21.46 17.63
C LEU A 538 -26.60 -20.54 18.86
N SER A 539 -27.23 -19.37 18.79
CA SER A 539 -27.56 -18.48 19.93
C SER A 539 -28.87 -18.91 20.57
#